data_AF-A0A1X2HHG4-F1
#
_entry.id   AF-A0A1X2HHG4-F1
#
_cell.length_a   1.000
_cell.length_b   1.000
_cell.length_c   1.000
_cell.angle_alpha   90.00
_cell.angle_beta   90.00
_cell.angle_gamma   90.00
#
_symmetry.space_group_name_H-M   'P 1'
#
loop_
_entity.id
_entity.type
_entity.pdbx_description
1 polymer ?
#
loop_
_entity_poly.entity_id
_entity_poly.type
_entity_poly.pdbx_seq_one_letter_code
_entity_poly.pdbx_strand_id
1 'polypeptide(L)'
;MPTLENQPPYFSSVPAEARRQLHRYAAENPTLALTPEYIDEHIIFEGSDMPLLPGGLKSDALVSAAFGAFGAVADQVAALRYGSKPSNITVNTDHATYFLAAPALFSINGVTPPDCKQLAPNWEEEGMWTPPLHNAATRIYPTKDGRWFQFHGDLNASALLKDIGIEDRRDITNQEAQKIIGDWIMQYTADEIEAMMVQLKHSGSKCYKPEEWLATPMGAALARQPLFDVREIGTSPGQPAAFPQAKNRRILEGIKVVEFVRVIAGPTIGRTLAELGAQVIKVNPPKLRDITSLQYTLTAGTHTVALDAKDSVEKEQLEDLVSQADVFINGFRPKSLERLGFGKQRVMELVKRKKGPDAGIVYVDESCYGPEGPYSCRTGWQQIADTASGASYVQGRTLGLPDEECILPPLPISDLVTGVIGATSTLCALRDRAKRGGDYYVSACLTKYDMDAVAAGVYPEQVLQAREIQYEGLNSMDNVAELLAKVMNGLMPKRAGDLDIRGDSPYFTEFSEGPFERIRILAPVAQIDQYPSKWDHSPRPYGYDAPTFEY
;
A
#
# COMPACT_ATOMS: atom_id res chain seq x y z
N MET A 1 23.96 11.27 -3.84
CA MET A 1 23.38 10.74 -2.59
C MET A 1 24.47 10.73 -1.53
N PRO A 2 24.17 11.01 -0.26
CA PRO A 2 25.15 10.78 0.80
C PRO A 2 25.43 9.27 0.83
N THR A 3 26.70 8.88 0.75
CA THR A 3 27.14 7.52 1.07
C THR A 3 26.73 7.20 2.51
N LEU A 4 26.47 5.93 2.84
CA LEU A 4 26.15 5.46 4.21
C LEU A 4 27.13 6.00 5.27
N GLU A 5 28.35 6.38 4.87
CA GLU A 5 29.43 6.91 5.71
C GLU A 5 29.31 8.40 6.10
N ASN A 6 28.36 9.16 5.53
CA ASN A 6 28.34 10.63 5.67
C ASN A 6 27.13 11.22 6.44
N GLN A 7 26.42 10.44 7.26
CA GLN A 7 25.32 10.98 8.07
C GLN A 7 25.81 11.57 9.41
N PRO A 8 25.32 12.77 9.81
CA PRO A 8 25.72 13.39 11.07
C PRO A 8 25.31 12.53 12.27
N PRO A 9 26.08 12.54 13.38
CA PRO A 9 25.95 11.60 14.51
C PRO A 9 24.77 11.89 15.45
N TYR A 10 23.81 12.75 15.08
CA TYR A 10 22.72 13.14 15.98
C TYR A 10 21.43 12.39 15.63
N PHE A 11 20.96 11.59 16.58
CA PHE A 11 19.62 11.01 16.58
C PHE A 11 18.56 12.11 16.65
N SER A 12 17.65 12.11 15.68
CA SER A 12 16.36 12.80 15.78
C SER A 12 15.29 11.79 16.17
N SER A 13 14.42 12.14 17.12
CA SER A 13 13.26 11.32 17.48
C SER A 13 12.39 11.02 16.26
N VAL A 14 11.61 9.92 16.30
CA VAL A 14 10.70 9.56 15.20
C VAL A 14 9.75 10.70 14.82
N PRO A 15 9.11 11.44 15.77
CA PRO A 15 8.34 12.64 15.44
C PRO A 15 9.12 13.74 14.73
N ALA A 16 10.37 14.01 15.16
CA ALA A 16 11.22 15.02 14.53
C ALA A 16 11.69 14.59 13.14
N GLU A 17 12.01 13.31 12.96
CA GLU A 17 12.33 12.71 11.66
C GLU A 17 11.12 12.77 10.73
N ALA A 18 9.91 12.44 11.20
CA ALA A 18 8.68 12.54 10.42
C ALA A 18 8.42 13.97 9.92
N ARG A 19 8.61 14.98 10.80
CA ARG A 19 8.56 16.39 10.41
C ARG A 19 9.58 16.73 9.32
N ARG A 20 10.83 16.29 9.47
CA ARG A 20 11.87 16.52 8.47
C ARG A 20 11.52 15.90 7.11
N GLN A 21 10.98 14.68 7.12
CA GLN A 21 10.54 13.99 5.91
C GLN A 21 9.34 14.69 5.26
N LEU A 22 8.39 15.23 6.04
CA LEU A 22 7.28 16.01 5.49
C LEU A 22 7.75 17.31 4.81
N HIS A 23 8.71 18.02 5.40
CA HIS A 23 9.35 19.16 4.74
C HIS A 23 10.03 18.76 3.42
N ARG A 24 10.72 17.61 3.39
CA ARG A 24 11.31 17.05 2.16
C ARG A 24 10.24 16.74 1.12
N TYR A 25 9.15 16.08 1.52
CA TYR A 25 8.03 15.78 0.61
C TYR A 25 7.44 17.05 0.00
N ALA A 26 7.20 18.08 0.81
CA ALA A 26 6.67 19.37 0.33
C ALA A 26 7.62 20.06 -0.66
N ALA A 27 8.93 20.02 -0.41
CA ALA A 27 9.94 20.61 -1.29
C ALA A 27 10.09 19.85 -2.62
N GLU A 28 10.07 18.51 -2.58
CA GLU A 28 10.28 17.65 -3.75
C GLU A 28 8.99 17.43 -4.57
N ASN A 29 7.81 17.67 -3.98
CA ASN A 29 6.52 17.43 -4.61
C ASN A 29 5.60 18.68 -4.51
N PRO A 30 5.79 19.68 -5.38
CA PRO A 30 5.02 20.92 -5.35
C PRO A 30 3.49 20.74 -5.44
N THR A 31 3.02 19.60 -5.94
CA THR A 31 1.58 19.24 -5.99
C THR A 31 0.94 19.22 -4.60
N LEU A 32 1.69 18.94 -3.53
CA LEU A 32 1.18 18.99 -2.15
C LEU A 32 0.74 20.41 -1.75
N ALA A 33 1.35 21.44 -2.36
CA ALA A 33 1.08 22.85 -2.08
C ALA A 33 1.17 23.20 -0.57
N LEU A 34 2.14 22.62 0.13
CA LEU A 34 2.42 22.86 1.54
C LEU A 34 3.59 23.84 1.70
N THR A 35 3.40 24.89 2.47
CA THR A 35 4.49 25.79 2.85
C THR A 35 5.16 25.30 4.13
N PRO A 36 6.46 25.60 4.35
CA PRO A 36 7.12 25.29 5.61
C PRO A 36 6.38 25.84 6.83
N GLU A 37 5.84 27.06 6.74
CA GLU A 37 5.10 27.70 7.82
C GLU A 37 3.84 26.91 8.19
N TYR A 38 3.08 26.44 7.20
CA TYR A 38 1.91 25.60 7.46
C TYR A 38 2.31 24.29 8.15
N ILE A 39 3.40 23.66 7.71
CA ILE A 39 3.89 22.41 8.32
C ILE A 39 4.27 22.63 9.78
N ASP A 40 4.99 23.71 10.08
CA ASP A 40 5.48 24.00 11.42
C ASP A 40 4.38 24.47 12.39
N GLU A 41 3.38 25.18 11.89
CA GLU A 41 2.27 25.69 12.70
C GLU A 41 1.14 24.67 12.92
N HIS A 42 0.82 23.85 11.91
CA HIS A 42 -0.42 23.05 11.92
C HIS A 42 -0.21 21.54 11.97
N ILE A 43 0.97 21.03 11.64
CA ILE A 43 1.22 19.58 11.67
C ILE A 43 1.92 19.23 12.97
N ILE A 44 1.30 18.36 13.77
CA ILE A 44 1.80 17.93 15.07
C ILE A 44 2.15 16.44 14.97
N PHE A 45 3.44 16.14 15.10
CA PHE A 45 3.91 14.77 15.28
C PHE A 45 4.17 14.53 16.77
N GLU A 46 3.55 13.49 17.30
CA GLU A 46 3.72 13.01 18.68
C GLU A 46 3.98 11.50 18.68
N GLY A 47 4.37 10.92 19.82
CA GLY A 47 4.64 9.48 19.93
C GLY A 47 6.00 9.21 20.57
N SER A 48 6.46 7.97 20.49
CA SER A 48 7.74 7.57 21.06
C SER A 48 8.92 8.17 20.30
N ASP A 49 10.00 8.48 21.04
CA ASP A 49 11.20 9.01 20.39
C ASP A 49 11.92 7.96 19.53
N MET A 50 11.92 6.69 19.96
CA MET A 50 12.66 5.59 19.34
C MET A 50 11.83 4.83 18.31
N PRO A 51 12.44 4.31 17.21
CA PRO A 51 11.74 3.48 16.23
C PRO A 51 11.25 2.17 16.85
N LEU A 52 10.11 1.67 16.37
CA LEU A 52 9.52 0.43 16.88
C LEU A 52 9.86 -0.78 16.01
N LEU A 53 10.15 -0.57 14.73
CA LEU A 53 10.37 -1.65 13.76
C LEU A 53 11.83 -2.15 13.74
N PRO A 54 12.07 -3.42 13.34
CA PRO A 54 13.43 -3.92 13.14
C PRO A 54 14.09 -3.33 11.90
N GLY A 55 15.42 -3.31 11.94
CA GLY A 55 16.28 -2.77 10.88
C GLY A 55 16.40 -1.26 10.93
N GLY A 56 17.12 -0.70 9.96
CA GLY A 56 17.47 0.71 9.91
C GLY A 56 16.60 1.57 9.01
N LEU A 57 15.73 0.98 8.16
CA LEU A 57 14.81 1.76 7.33
C LEU A 57 13.87 2.59 8.23
N LYS A 58 13.66 3.85 7.87
CA LYS A 58 12.91 4.82 8.68
C LYS A 58 11.40 4.75 8.50
N SER A 59 10.87 3.53 8.38
CA SER A 59 9.48 3.28 7.99
C SER A 59 8.48 3.97 8.91
N ASP A 60 8.73 3.99 10.23
CA ASP A 60 7.91 4.65 11.25
C ASP A 60 7.71 6.16 10.94
N ALA A 61 8.81 6.83 10.58
CA ALA A 61 8.79 8.25 10.28
C ALA A 61 8.22 8.55 8.88
N LEU A 62 8.50 7.69 7.90
CA LEU A 62 8.03 7.87 6.52
C LEU A 62 6.51 7.68 6.39
N VAL A 63 5.94 6.68 7.06
CA VAL A 63 4.48 6.51 7.11
C VAL A 63 3.82 7.67 7.86
N SER A 64 4.45 8.14 8.95
CA SER A 64 3.97 9.31 9.69
C SER A 64 3.97 10.57 8.81
N ALA A 65 5.06 10.84 8.10
CA ALA A 65 5.16 11.96 7.16
C ALA A 65 4.12 11.85 6.03
N ALA A 66 3.85 10.64 5.52
CA ALA A 66 2.80 10.40 4.53
C ALA A 66 1.40 10.74 5.08
N PHE A 67 1.10 10.36 6.33
CA PHE A 67 -0.16 10.76 6.99
C PHE A 67 -0.23 12.26 7.30
N GLY A 68 0.89 12.90 7.61
CA GLY A 68 0.97 14.36 7.75
C GLY A 68 0.62 15.08 6.45
N ALA A 69 1.18 14.61 5.31
CA ALA A 69 0.82 15.10 3.99
C ALA A 69 -0.66 14.83 3.65
N PHE A 70 -1.16 13.63 3.95
CA PHE A 70 -2.56 13.24 3.76
C PHE A 70 -3.52 14.20 4.50
N GLY A 71 -3.31 14.39 5.81
CA GLY A 71 -4.16 15.26 6.62
C GLY A 71 -4.09 16.72 6.17
N ALA A 72 -2.89 17.20 5.80
CA ALA A 72 -2.71 18.56 5.31
C ALA A 72 -3.45 18.83 3.99
N VAL A 73 -3.36 17.90 3.02
CA VAL A 73 -4.08 18.03 1.75
C VAL A 73 -5.60 17.85 1.95
N ALA A 74 -6.01 16.98 2.87
CA ALA A 74 -7.42 16.85 3.26
C ALA A 74 -7.96 18.16 3.85
N ASP A 75 -7.21 18.84 4.71
CA ASP A 75 -7.56 20.16 5.25
C ASP A 75 -7.65 21.22 4.15
N GLN A 76 -6.76 21.20 3.15
CA GLN A 76 -6.88 22.09 1.97
C GLN A 76 -8.17 21.83 1.16
N VAL A 77 -8.56 20.56 0.99
CA VAL A 77 -9.83 20.21 0.34
C VAL A 77 -11.00 20.73 1.17
N ALA A 78 -10.93 20.59 2.49
CA ALA A 78 -11.95 21.09 3.40
C ALA A 78 -12.06 22.62 3.38
N ALA A 79 -10.93 23.34 3.36
CA ALA A 79 -10.87 24.78 3.23
C ALA A 79 -11.48 25.26 1.90
N LEU A 80 -11.15 24.57 0.79
CA LEU A 80 -11.75 24.86 -0.52
C LEU A 80 -13.26 24.62 -0.54
N ARG A 81 -13.72 23.56 0.14
CA ARG A 81 -15.13 23.15 0.13
C ARG A 81 -16.00 23.97 1.10
N TYR A 82 -15.46 24.37 2.25
CA TYR A 82 -16.22 24.92 3.37
C TYR A 82 -15.77 26.31 3.82
N GLY A 83 -14.70 26.86 3.22
CA GLY A 83 -14.13 28.15 3.63
C GLY A 83 -13.59 28.14 5.07
N SER A 84 -13.20 26.97 5.58
CA SER A 84 -12.64 26.83 6.92
C SER A 84 -11.26 27.46 7.04
N LYS A 85 -10.90 27.82 8.28
CA LYS A 85 -9.52 28.11 8.63
C LYS A 85 -8.70 26.82 8.66
N PRO A 86 -7.37 26.87 8.52
CA PRO A 86 -6.50 25.72 8.72
C PRO A 86 -6.81 24.96 10.01
N SER A 87 -6.92 23.64 9.93
CA SER A 87 -7.01 22.75 11.09
C SER A 87 -5.61 22.39 11.58
N ASN A 88 -5.48 22.02 12.86
CA ASN A 88 -4.31 21.22 13.24
C ASN A 88 -4.51 19.78 12.77
N ILE A 89 -3.41 19.17 12.37
CA ILE A 89 -3.33 17.77 11.97
C ILE A 89 -2.38 17.08 12.92
N THR A 90 -2.91 16.17 13.73
CA THR A 90 -2.13 15.38 14.67
C THR A 90 -1.90 13.99 14.11
N VAL A 91 -0.63 13.58 14.06
CA VAL A 91 -0.19 12.24 13.68
C VAL A 91 0.64 11.67 14.80
N ASN A 92 0.09 10.66 15.47
CA ASN A 92 0.85 9.87 16.44
C ASN A 92 1.72 8.85 15.69
N THR A 93 3.03 8.93 15.85
CA THR A 93 4.00 8.12 15.10
C THR A 93 3.99 6.66 15.50
N ASP A 94 3.60 6.34 16.74
CA ASP A 94 3.43 4.96 17.19
C ASP A 94 2.19 4.36 16.51
N HIS A 95 1.07 5.11 16.48
CA HIS A 95 -0.14 4.71 15.77
C HIS A 95 0.09 4.51 14.26
N ALA A 96 0.81 5.44 13.63
CA ALA A 96 1.21 5.33 12.23
C ALA A 96 2.10 4.10 11.96
N THR A 97 2.92 3.72 12.95
CA THR A 97 3.72 2.50 12.87
C THR A 97 2.87 1.24 13.03
N TYR A 98 1.89 1.23 13.94
CA TYR A 98 0.93 0.13 14.08
C TYR A 98 0.12 -0.06 12.80
N PHE A 99 -0.21 1.03 12.09
CA PHE A 99 -0.88 0.94 10.79
C PHE A 99 -0.12 0.05 9.79
N LEU A 100 1.23 0.00 9.83
CA LEU A 100 2.03 -0.88 8.97
C LEU A 100 1.79 -2.38 9.24
N ALA A 101 1.21 -2.73 10.40
CA ALA A 101 0.77 -4.07 10.76
C ALA A 101 -0.76 -4.23 10.74
N ALA A 102 -1.51 -3.26 10.19
CA ALA A 102 -2.97 -3.26 10.17
C ALA A 102 -3.62 -4.58 9.72
N PRO A 103 -3.10 -5.32 8.70
CA PRO A 103 -3.67 -6.61 8.31
C PRO A 103 -3.72 -7.67 9.41
N ALA A 104 -2.98 -7.52 10.51
CA ALA A 104 -2.98 -8.41 11.67
C ALA A 104 -3.59 -7.79 12.93
N LEU A 105 -3.92 -6.50 12.91
CA LEU A 105 -4.39 -5.76 14.07
C LEU A 105 -5.90 -5.60 14.06
N PHE A 106 -6.59 -6.72 14.30
CA PHE A 106 -8.03 -6.74 14.46
C PHE A 106 -8.51 -7.85 15.40
N SER A 107 -9.73 -7.72 15.90
CA SER A 107 -10.46 -8.82 16.52
C SER A 107 -11.90 -8.89 16.05
N ILE A 108 -12.45 -10.10 15.97
CA ILE A 108 -13.85 -10.36 15.63
C ILE A 108 -14.43 -11.19 16.77
N ASN A 109 -15.45 -10.67 17.45
CA ASN A 109 -16.04 -11.29 18.64
C ASN A 109 -14.97 -11.67 19.69
N GLY A 110 -13.92 -10.85 19.82
CA GLY A 110 -12.78 -11.08 20.70
C GLY A 110 -11.72 -12.07 20.18
N VAL A 111 -11.96 -12.76 19.06
CA VAL A 111 -10.99 -13.64 18.41
C VAL A 111 -10.02 -12.82 17.56
N THR A 112 -8.73 -13.11 17.66
CA THR A 112 -7.64 -12.40 16.95
C THR A 112 -6.98 -13.34 15.94
N PRO A 113 -6.26 -12.82 14.93
CA PRO A 113 -5.40 -13.64 14.07
C PRO A 113 -4.44 -14.54 14.89
N PRO A 114 -4.13 -15.76 14.42
CA PRO A 114 -4.57 -16.36 13.16
C PRO A 114 -5.93 -17.09 13.23
N ASP A 115 -6.61 -17.10 14.38
CA ASP A 115 -7.77 -17.96 14.65
C ASP A 115 -9.08 -17.49 14.00
N CYS A 116 -9.06 -16.35 13.30
CA CYS A 116 -10.21 -15.75 12.64
C CYS A 116 -10.39 -16.16 11.16
N LYS A 117 -9.50 -16.97 10.58
CA LYS A 117 -9.45 -17.24 9.12
C LYS A 117 -10.75 -17.75 8.49
N GLN A 118 -11.63 -18.39 9.25
CA GLN A 118 -12.86 -19.00 8.75
C GLN A 118 -14.11 -18.11 8.89
N LEU A 119 -13.96 -16.88 9.37
CA LEU A 119 -15.09 -15.97 9.67
C LEU A 119 -15.54 -15.14 8.46
N ALA A 120 -14.93 -15.35 7.28
CA ALA A 120 -15.29 -14.70 6.02
C ALA A 120 -15.37 -15.74 4.90
N PRO A 121 -16.11 -15.45 3.80
CA PRO A 121 -16.06 -16.25 2.59
C PRO A 121 -14.61 -16.44 2.14
N ASN A 122 -14.26 -17.68 1.78
CA ASN A 122 -12.90 -18.01 1.37
C ASN A 122 -12.68 -17.64 -0.10
N TRP A 123 -11.69 -16.78 -0.34
CA TRP A 123 -11.22 -16.38 -1.68
C TRP A 123 -9.85 -16.97 -2.03
N GLU A 124 -9.31 -17.80 -1.13
CA GLU A 124 -8.06 -18.52 -1.28
C GLU A 124 -8.36 -19.94 -1.76
N GLU A 125 -8.31 -20.15 -3.08
CA GLU A 125 -8.48 -21.47 -3.69
C GLU A 125 -7.30 -22.40 -3.29
N GLU A 126 -7.61 -23.63 -2.84
CA GLU A 126 -6.64 -24.66 -2.40
C GLU A 126 -5.58 -24.16 -1.39
N GLY A 127 -5.93 -23.14 -0.61
CA GLY A 127 -5.04 -22.59 0.40
C GLY A 127 -3.77 -21.94 -0.14
N MET A 128 -3.73 -21.48 -1.40
CA MET A 128 -2.76 -20.57 -2.06
C MET A 128 -1.27 -20.56 -1.65
N TRP A 129 -0.93 -20.34 -0.37
CA TRP A 129 0.42 -20.34 0.22
C TRP A 129 0.61 -21.33 1.39
N THR A 130 -0.37 -22.19 1.60
CA THR A 130 -0.38 -23.29 2.57
C THR A 130 0.37 -24.50 2.01
N PRO A 131 0.26 -24.86 0.71
CA PRO A 131 1.08 -25.93 0.17
C PRO A 131 2.58 -25.63 0.33
N PRO A 132 3.41 -26.59 0.76
CA PRO A 132 4.83 -26.37 1.05
C PRO A 132 5.62 -25.70 -0.09
N LEU A 133 5.46 -26.15 -1.34
CA LEU A 133 6.15 -25.55 -2.49
C LEU A 133 5.63 -24.15 -2.81
N HIS A 134 4.33 -23.90 -2.65
CA HIS A 134 3.78 -22.57 -2.86
C HIS A 134 4.32 -21.57 -1.85
N ASN A 135 4.44 -22.02 -0.60
CA ASN A 135 5.02 -21.24 0.48
C ASN A 135 6.52 -20.98 0.27
N ALA A 136 7.26 -22.01 -0.15
CA ALA A 136 8.68 -21.90 -0.47
C ALA A 136 8.94 -21.01 -1.70
N ALA A 137 8.00 -20.92 -2.63
CA ALA A 137 8.12 -20.11 -3.84
C ALA A 137 7.97 -18.60 -3.63
N THR A 138 7.87 -18.13 -2.37
CA THR A 138 7.71 -16.70 -2.03
C THR A 138 8.71 -16.30 -0.94
N ARG A 139 10.00 -16.42 -1.22
CA ARG A 139 11.13 -16.19 -0.27
C ARG A 139 12.39 -15.68 -1.01
N ILE A 140 13.39 -15.22 -0.26
CA ILE A 140 14.70 -14.81 -0.79
C ILE A 140 15.70 -15.95 -0.67
N TYR A 141 16.31 -16.34 -1.79
CA TYR A 141 17.31 -17.40 -1.85
C TYR A 141 18.65 -16.90 -2.41
N PRO A 142 19.78 -17.49 -2.00
CA PRO A 142 21.06 -17.24 -2.64
C PRO A 142 21.06 -17.83 -4.07
N THR A 143 21.83 -17.21 -4.96
CA THR A 143 22.01 -17.63 -6.36
C THR A 143 23.44 -18.12 -6.62
N LYS A 144 23.65 -18.76 -7.77
CA LYS A 144 24.94 -19.36 -8.17
C LYS A 144 26.13 -18.39 -8.11
N ASP A 145 25.88 -17.12 -8.40
CA ASP A 145 26.86 -16.02 -8.44
C ASP A 145 27.04 -15.31 -7.08
N GLY A 146 26.51 -15.87 -5.99
CA GLY A 146 26.63 -15.29 -4.64
C GLY A 146 25.78 -14.03 -4.44
N ARG A 147 24.75 -13.86 -5.27
CA ARG A 147 23.72 -12.82 -5.13
C ARG A 147 22.49 -13.42 -4.45
N TRP A 148 21.46 -12.59 -4.27
CA TRP A 148 20.19 -13.00 -3.66
C TRP A 148 19.03 -12.68 -4.59
N PHE A 149 18.01 -13.54 -4.61
CA PHE A 149 16.86 -13.40 -5.49
C PHE A 149 15.55 -13.61 -4.73
N GLN A 150 14.63 -12.65 -4.82
CA GLN A 150 13.26 -12.82 -4.36
C GLN A 150 12.47 -13.57 -5.42
N PHE A 151 12.15 -14.82 -5.12
CA PHE A 151 11.22 -15.63 -5.91
C PHE A 151 9.80 -15.34 -5.43
N HIS A 152 8.81 -15.31 -6.34
CA HIS A 152 7.43 -15.01 -5.93
C HIS A 152 6.39 -15.82 -6.73
N GLY A 153 5.66 -16.71 -6.04
CA GLY A 153 4.66 -17.61 -6.61
C GLY A 153 3.31 -16.97 -6.96
N ASP A 154 3.17 -15.65 -6.81
CA ASP A 154 1.90 -14.92 -6.96
C ASP A 154 0.79 -15.55 -6.09
N LEU A 155 -0.47 -15.40 -6.50
CA LEU A 155 -1.65 -16.05 -5.91
C LEU A 155 -1.90 -17.44 -6.54
N ASN A 156 -0.96 -17.94 -7.35
CA ASN A 156 -1.03 -19.24 -8.01
C ASN A 156 0.36 -19.80 -8.35
N ALA A 157 1.05 -20.35 -7.35
CA ALA A 157 2.42 -20.84 -7.56
C ALA A 157 2.50 -22.05 -8.50
N SER A 158 1.42 -22.82 -8.69
CA SER A 158 1.42 -23.95 -9.63
C SER A 158 1.78 -23.55 -11.07
N ALA A 159 1.42 -22.35 -11.51
CA ALA A 159 1.79 -21.84 -12.84
C ALA A 159 3.31 -21.61 -12.93
N LEU A 160 3.88 -20.99 -11.90
CA LEU A 160 5.33 -20.77 -11.81
C LEU A 160 6.07 -22.10 -11.78
N LEU A 161 5.72 -23.00 -10.86
CA LEU A 161 6.35 -24.32 -10.69
C LEU A 161 6.36 -25.11 -12.01
N LYS A 162 5.23 -25.15 -12.71
CA LYS A 162 5.11 -25.80 -14.02
C LYS A 162 6.07 -25.20 -15.04
N ASP A 163 6.11 -23.87 -15.16
CA ASP A 163 6.91 -23.19 -16.19
C ASP A 163 8.41 -23.34 -15.95
N ILE A 164 8.83 -23.53 -14.69
CA ILE A 164 10.23 -23.79 -14.32
C ILE A 164 10.59 -25.29 -14.20
N GLY A 165 9.63 -26.18 -14.48
CA GLY A 165 9.83 -27.63 -14.49
C GLY A 165 9.89 -28.30 -13.12
N ILE A 166 9.31 -27.69 -12.08
CA ILE A 166 9.17 -28.29 -10.75
C ILE A 166 7.77 -28.90 -10.60
N GLU A 167 7.71 -30.18 -10.24
CA GLU A 167 6.45 -30.85 -9.92
C GLU A 167 5.86 -30.30 -8.62
N ASP A 168 4.58 -29.91 -8.63
CA ASP A 168 3.83 -29.34 -7.50
C ASP A 168 3.44 -30.42 -6.48
N ARG A 169 4.45 -31.01 -5.84
CA ARG A 169 4.31 -32.02 -4.78
C ARG A 169 3.70 -31.40 -3.52
N ARG A 170 2.68 -32.07 -2.98
CA ARG A 170 1.91 -31.61 -1.80
C ARG A 170 2.32 -32.32 -0.51
N ASP A 171 2.87 -33.53 -0.62
CA ASP A 171 3.18 -34.49 0.45
C ASP A 171 4.63 -34.38 0.92
N ILE A 172 5.13 -33.16 1.09
CA ILE A 172 6.49 -32.88 1.54
C ILE A 172 6.49 -31.88 2.69
N THR A 173 7.58 -31.80 3.44
CA THR A 173 7.75 -30.78 4.49
C THR A 173 8.08 -29.41 3.90
N ASN A 174 7.86 -28.34 4.67
CA ASN A 174 8.31 -27.00 4.29
C ASN A 174 9.82 -26.92 4.07
N GLN A 175 10.61 -27.67 4.84
CA GLN A 175 12.06 -27.70 4.70
C GLN A 175 12.50 -28.38 3.39
N GLU A 176 11.87 -29.49 3.02
CA GLU A 176 12.10 -30.13 1.72
C GLU A 176 11.70 -29.23 0.56
N ALA A 177 10.55 -28.55 0.68
CA ALA A 177 10.09 -27.58 -0.33
C ALA A 177 11.08 -26.42 -0.52
N GLN A 178 11.56 -25.82 0.58
CA GLN A 178 12.58 -24.77 0.54
C GLN A 178 13.88 -25.28 -0.10
N LYS A 179 14.28 -26.51 0.21
CA LYS A 179 15.46 -27.11 -0.43
C LYS A 179 15.27 -27.28 -1.93
N ILE A 180 14.12 -27.77 -2.39
CA ILE A 180 13.83 -27.96 -3.82
C ILE A 180 13.90 -26.62 -4.57
N ILE A 181 13.25 -25.57 -4.05
CA ILE A 181 13.28 -24.24 -4.66
C ILE A 181 14.70 -23.64 -4.61
N GLY A 182 15.38 -23.74 -3.47
CA GLY A 182 16.74 -23.24 -3.30
C GLY A 182 17.75 -23.94 -4.23
N ASP A 183 17.70 -25.27 -4.33
CA ASP A 183 18.55 -26.05 -5.25
C ASP A 183 18.28 -25.68 -6.71
N TRP A 184 17.03 -25.34 -7.07
CA TRP A 184 16.70 -24.85 -8.40
C TRP A 184 17.30 -23.47 -8.67
N ILE A 185 17.13 -22.53 -7.74
CA ILE A 185 17.67 -21.16 -7.84
C ILE A 185 19.21 -21.18 -7.93
N MET A 186 19.88 -22.02 -7.15
CA MET A 186 21.34 -22.16 -7.12
C MET A 186 21.97 -22.67 -8.43
N GLN A 187 21.18 -23.11 -9.40
CA GLN A 187 21.67 -23.49 -10.73
C GLN A 187 21.96 -22.29 -11.64
N TYR A 188 21.40 -21.13 -11.30
CA TYR A 188 21.38 -19.94 -12.16
C TYR A 188 21.94 -18.71 -11.43
N THR A 189 22.47 -17.78 -12.21
CA THR A 189 22.79 -16.43 -11.73
C THR A 189 21.51 -15.61 -11.53
N ALA A 190 21.58 -14.56 -10.72
CA ALA A 190 20.38 -13.76 -10.45
C ALA A 190 19.82 -13.06 -11.70
N ASP A 191 20.69 -12.65 -12.63
CA ASP A 191 20.30 -12.03 -13.90
C ASP A 191 19.63 -13.05 -14.85
N GLU A 192 20.10 -14.31 -14.89
CA GLU A 192 19.46 -15.38 -15.65
C GLU A 192 18.05 -15.65 -15.14
N ILE A 193 17.87 -15.71 -13.81
CA ILE A 193 16.54 -15.93 -13.21
C ILE A 193 15.63 -14.74 -13.50
N GLU A 194 16.10 -13.51 -13.35
CA GLU A 194 15.33 -12.32 -13.68
C GLU A 194 14.87 -12.33 -15.15
N ALA A 195 15.77 -12.64 -16.09
CA ALA A 195 15.42 -12.76 -17.50
C ALA A 195 14.36 -13.85 -17.75
N MET A 196 14.48 -15.01 -17.08
CA MET A 196 13.49 -16.08 -17.14
C MET A 196 12.13 -15.63 -16.59
N MET A 197 12.08 -14.94 -15.45
CA MET A 197 10.82 -14.45 -14.86
C MET A 197 10.13 -13.45 -15.78
N VAL A 198 10.89 -12.54 -16.40
CA VAL A 198 10.36 -11.60 -17.40
C VAL A 198 9.79 -12.35 -18.61
N GLN A 199 10.54 -13.32 -19.16
CA GLN A 199 10.11 -14.09 -20.33
C GLN A 199 8.85 -14.93 -20.06
N LEU A 200 8.79 -15.57 -18.89
CA LEU A 200 7.67 -16.40 -18.46
C LEU A 200 6.50 -15.59 -17.86
N LYS A 201 6.68 -14.27 -17.71
CA LYS A 201 5.69 -13.33 -17.15
C LYS A 201 5.33 -13.59 -15.68
N HIS A 202 6.28 -14.12 -14.93
CA HIS A 202 6.21 -14.32 -13.48
C HIS A 202 6.86 -13.16 -12.72
N SER A 203 6.49 -13.05 -11.45
CA SER A 203 7.06 -12.07 -10.53
C SER A 203 8.38 -12.60 -9.95
N GLY A 204 9.35 -11.73 -9.78
CA GLY A 204 10.66 -12.07 -9.21
C GLY A 204 11.61 -10.91 -9.45
N SER A 205 12.60 -10.73 -8.58
CA SER A 205 13.65 -9.72 -8.77
C SER A 205 14.91 -10.16 -8.07
N LYS A 206 16.07 -9.82 -8.64
CA LYS A 206 17.32 -9.86 -7.90
C LYS A 206 17.26 -8.83 -6.76
N CYS A 207 17.98 -9.08 -5.68
CA CYS A 207 18.21 -8.10 -4.64
C CYS A 207 19.29 -7.12 -5.13
N TYR A 208 18.86 -5.99 -5.69
CA TYR A 208 19.76 -4.95 -6.16
C TYR A 208 20.41 -4.23 -4.98
N LYS A 209 21.62 -3.71 -5.17
CA LYS A 209 22.10 -2.60 -4.34
C LYS A 209 21.42 -1.31 -4.79
N PRO A 210 21.17 -0.31 -3.91
CA PRO A 210 20.50 0.92 -4.31
C PRO A 210 21.14 1.62 -5.51
N GLU A 211 22.46 1.74 -5.53
CA GLU A 211 23.23 2.34 -6.63
C GLU A 211 23.17 1.51 -7.92
N GLU A 212 23.10 0.19 -7.80
CA GLU A 212 22.95 -0.72 -8.94
C GLU A 212 21.56 -0.55 -9.57
N TRP A 213 20.51 -0.48 -8.75
CA TRP A 213 19.15 -0.24 -9.22
C TRP A 213 19.05 1.09 -9.97
N LEU A 214 19.57 2.16 -9.38
CA LEU A 214 19.55 3.51 -9.98
C LEU A 214 20.29 3.57 -11.31
N ALA A 215 21.31 2.73 -11.51
CA ALA A 215 22.04 2.62 -12.77
C ALA A 215 21.25 1.85 -13.86
N THR A 216 20.22 1.09 -13.50
CA THR A 216 19.35 0.43 -14.50
C THR A 216 18.49 1.46 -15.24
N PRO A 217 18.05 1.16 -16.48
CA PRO A 217 17.09 2.02 -17.18
C PRO A 217 15.76 2.19 -16.44
N MET A 218 15.35 1.19 -15.65
CA MET A 218 14.11 1.25 -14.86
C MET A 218 14.26 2.15 -13.64
N GLY A 219 15.29 1.93 -12.82
CA GLY A 219 15.57 2.76 -11.65
C GLY A 219 15.81 4.22 -12.03
N ALA A 220 16.53 4.47 -13.14
CA ALA A 220 16.71 5.81 -13.68
C ALA A 220 15.38 6.46 -14.14
N ALA A 221 14.45 5.69 -14.70
CA ALA A 221 13.14 6.19 -15.10
C ALA A 221 12.27 6.56 -13.90
N LEU A 222 12.25 5.74 -12.86
CA LEU A 222 11.50 6.01 -11.62
C LEU A 222 12.11 7.12 -10.79
N ALA A 223 13.43 7.26 -10.77
CA ALA A 223 14.11 8.35 -10.05
C ALA A 223 13.66 9.74 -10.53
N ARG A 224 13.22 9.88 -11.78
CA ARG A 224 12.70 11.12 -12.35
C ARG A 224 11.24 11.40 -12.02
N GLN A 225 10.49 10.40 -11.55
CA GLN A 225 9.09 10.59 -11.18
C GLN A 225 9.00 11.16 -9.76
N PRO A 226 8.02 12.03 -9.48
CA PRO A 226 7.71 12.46 -8.12
C PRO A 226 7.18 11.29 -7.28
N LEU A 227 7.23 11.41 -5.95
CA LEU A 227 6.63 10.44 -5.03
C LEU A 227 5.11 10.58 -5.03
N PHE A 228 4.62 11.82 -5.01
CA PHE A 228 3.21 12.17 -5.15
C PHE A 228 2.94 12.56 -6.62
N ASP A 229 2.74 11.56 -7.47
CA ASP A 229 2.62 11.75 -8.93
C ASP A 229 1.19 12.06 -9.35
N VAL A 230 0.94 13.33 -9.65
CA VAL A 230 -0.33 13.85 -10.12
C VAL A 230 -0.13 14.59 -11.43
N ARG A 231 -0.86 14.20 -12.48
CA ARG A 231 -0.76 14.78 -13.83
C ARG A 231 -2.14 15.12 -14.35
N GLU A 232 -2.30 16.31 -14.91
CA GLU A 232 -3.52 16.64 -15.66
C GLU A 232 -3.54 15.86 -16.99
N ILE A 233 -4.70 15.36 -17.39
CA ILE A 233 -4.89 14.64 -18.65
C ILE A 233 -5.48 15.62 -19.68
N GLY A 234 -4.71 15.90 -20.73
CA GLY A 234 -5.09 16.86 -21.77
C GLY A 234 -4.46 18.24 -21.56
N THR A 235 -4.78 19.19 -22.44
CA THR A 235 -4.13 20.52 -22.49
C THR A 235 -5.09 21.69 -22.40
N SER A 236 -6.40 21.43 -22.33
CA SER A 236 -7.41 22.49 -22.28
C SER A 236 -7.92 22.61 -20.85
N PRO A 237 -7.86 23.80 -20.21
CA PRO A 237 -8.42 23.98 -18.88
C PRO A 237 -9.91 23.61 -18.92
N GLY A 238 -10.29 22.68 -18.04
CA GLY A 238 -11.69 22.32 -17.87
C GLY A 238 -12.47 23.41 -17.13
N GLN A 239 -13.77 23.21 -16.94
CA GLN A 239 -14.53 24.03 -16.00
C GLN A 239 -14.31 23.52 -14.58
N PRO A 240 -14.07 24.40 -13.58
CA PRO A 240 -13.97 24.00 -12.18
C PRO A 240 -15.14 23.11 -11.75
N ALA A 241 -14.85 21.90 -11.28
CA ALA A 241 -15.87 20.94 -10.87
C ALA A 241 -16.06 21.03 -9.34
N ALA A 242 -17.08 21.76 -8.90
CA ALA A 242 -17.38 21.90 -7.48
C ALA A 242 -17.57 20.53 -6.80
N PHE A 243 -17.17 20.43 -5.53
CA PHE A 243 -17.48 19.26 -4.71
C PHE A 243 -19.00 19.09 -4.58
N PRO A 244 -19.52 17.85 -4.50
CA PRO A 244 -20.92 17.59 -4.23
C PRO A 244 -21.42 18.26 -2.94
N GLN A 245 -22.73 18.40 -2.75
CA GLN A 245 -23.27 18.90 -1.48
C GLN A 245 -23.01 17.92 -0.34
N ALA A 246 -22.58 18.44 0.81
CA ALA A 246 -22.39 17.68 2.06
C ALA A 246 -23.48 18.01 3.07
N LYS A 247 -24.04 16.98 3.73
CA LYS A 247 -24.99 17.12 4.84
C LYS A 247 -24.25 17.10 6.19
N ASN A 248 -23.22 16.26 6.32
CA ASN A 248 -22.50 16.01 7.56
C ASN A 248 -21.13 16.70 7.62
N ARG A 249 -20.84 17.57 6.64
CA ARG A 249 -19.58 18.34 6.51
C ARG A 249 -18.32 17.46 6.49
N ARG A 250 -18.40 16.19 6.06
CA ARG A 250 -17.20 15.35 5.89
C ARG A 250 -16.42 15.79 4.66
N ILE A 251 -15.09 15.64 4.67
CA ILE A 251 -14.21 16.21 3.65
C ILE A 251 -14.55 15.70 2.25
N LEU A 252 -14.79 14.39 2.10
CA LEU A 252 -15.11 13.73 0.84
C LEU A 252 -16.56 13.27 0.71
N GLU A 253 -17.48 13.77 1.55
CA GLU A 253 -18.90 13.41 1.47
C GLU A 253 -19.44 13.59 0.04
N GLY A 254 -20.09 12.56 -0.51
CA GLY A 254 -20.66 12.56 -1.86
C GLY A 254 -19.67 12.32 -3.00
N ILE A 255 -18.36 12.23 -2.74
CA ILE A 255 -17.38 11.77 -3.72
C ILE A 255 -17.55 10.27 -3.92
N LYS A 256 -17.74 9.85 -5.18
CA LYS A 256 -17.92 8.45 -5.56
C LYS A 256 -16.63 7.85 -6.08
N VAL A 257 -16.19 6.73 -5.49
CA VAL A 257 -14.97 6.01 -5.85
C VAL A 257 -15.36 4.61 -6.32
N VAL A 258 -14.84 4.19 -7.48
CA VAL A 258 -14.91 2.79 -7.93
C VAL A 258 -13.50 2.24 -8.01
N GLU A 259 -13.23 1.13 -7.32
CA GLU A 259 -11.89 0.53 -7.28
C GLU A 259 -11.87 -0.92 -7.79
N PHE A 260 -10.97 -1.16 -8.73
CA PHE A 260 -10.67 -2.45 -9.33
C PHE A 260 -9.27 -2.84 -8.86
N VAL A 261 -9.18 -3.31 -7.62
CA VAL A 261 -7.93 -3.51 -6.88
C VAL A 261 -7.97 -4.82 -6.10
N ARG A 262 -6.81 -5.35 -5.70
CA ARG A 262 -6.66 -6.58 -4.88
C ARG A 262 -5.58 -6.38 -3.83
N VAL A 263 -5.48 -7.31 -2.88
CA VAL A 263 -4.40 -7.36 -1.90
C VAL A 263 -4.39 -6.10 -1.01
N ILE A 264 -3.33 -5.28 -0.98
CA ILE A 264 -3.13 -4.28 0.08
C ILE A 264 -3.05 -2.84 -0.44
N ALA A 265 -2.16 -2.52 -1.38
CA ALA A 265 -1.88 -1.14 -1.78
C ALA A 265 -3.12 -0.42 -2.34
N GLY A 266 -3.74 -0.99 -3.38
CA GLY A 266 -4.96 -0.44 -3.98
C GLY A 266 -6.11 -0.26 -2.99
N PRO A 267 -6.54 -1.29 -2.23
CA PRO A 267 -7.62 -1.16 -1.22
C PRO A 267 -7.30 -0.15 -0.12
N THR A 268 -6.03 0.06 0.20
CA THR A 268 -5.62 1.08 1.16
C THR A 268 -5.94 2.48 0.64
N ILE A 269 -5.78 2.75 -0.67
CA ILE A 269 -6.19 4.03 -1.29
C ILE A 269 -7.69 4.27 -1.04
N GLY A 270 -8.54 3.31 -1.40
CA GLY A 270 -9.99 3.42 -1.25
C GLY A 270 -10.41 3.61 0.21
N ARG A 271 -9.94 2.74 1.12
CA ARG A 271 -10.33 2.82 2.53
C ARG A 271 -9.89 4.12 3.20
N THR A 272 -8.74 4.67 2.80
CA THR A 272 -8.23 5.97 3.30
C THR A 272 -9.00 7.16 2.73
N LEU A 273 -9.65 7.03 1.56
CA LEU A 273 -10.63 8.02 1.10
C LEU A 273 -11.98 7.86 1.82
N ALA A 274 -12.38 6.63 2.13
CA ALA A 274 -13.61 6.33 2.87
C ALA A 274 -13.60 6.89 4.30
N GLU A 275 -12.46 6.91 4.98
CA GLU A 275 -12.36 7.55 6.32
C GLU A 275 -12.60 9.07 6.29
N LEU A 276 -12.54 9.71 5.11
CA LEU A 276 -12.91 11.11 4.89
C LEU A 276 -14.36 11.28 4.37
N GLY A 277 -15.09 10.19 4.17
CA GLY A 277 -16.51 10.18 3.80
C GLY A 277 -16.80 9.95 2.32
N ALA A 278 -15.80 9.52 1.55
CA ALA A 278 -16.05 9.08 0.17
C ALA A 278 -16.89 7.79 0.17
N GLN A 279 -17.81 7.68 -0.79
CA GLN A 279 -18.51 6.43 -1.06
C GLN A 279 -17.63 5.56 -1.95
N VAL A 280 -17.11 4.46 -1.41
CA VAL A 280 -16.18 3.59 -2.13
C VAL A 280 -16.85 2.27 -2.45
N ILE A 281 -16.85 1.89 -3.73
CA ILE A 281 -17.28 0.58 -4.21
C ILE A 281 -16.07 -0.16 -4.75
N LYS A 282 -15.74 -1.27 -4.11
CA LYS A 282 -14.75 -2.25 -4.53
C LYS A 282 -15.40 -3.36 -5.34
N VAL A 283 -14.83 -3.64 -6.51
CA VAL A 283 -15.30 -4.74 -7.37
C VAL A 283 -14.46 -5.99 -7.13
N ASN A 284 -15.13 -7.09 -6.78
CA ASN A 284 -14.55 -8.40 -6.50
C ASN A 284 -15.18 -9.46 -7.42
N PRO A 285 -14.56 -9.78 -8.57
CA PRO A 285 -15.09 -10.80 -9.48
C PRO A 285 -15.09 -12.19 -8.80
N PRO A 286 -16.22 -12.92 -8.69
CA PRO A 286 -16.38 -14.12 -7.85
C PRO A 286 -15.34 -15.24 -8.00
N LYS A 287 -14.67 -15.34 -9.15
CA LYS A 287 -13.69 -16.40 -9.46
C LYS A 287 -12.23 -15.90 -9.39
N LEU A 288 -12.02 -14.66 -8.99
CA LEU A 288 -10.70 -14.06 -8.90
C LEU A 288 -10.17 -14.23 -7.48
N ARG A 289 -9.11 -15.03 -7.30
CA ARG A 289 -8.49 -15.29 -5.99
C ARG A 289 -8.20 -13.99 -5.24
N ASP A 290 -8.24 -13.98 -3.92
CA ASP A 290 -7.73 -12.87 -3.12
C ASP A 290 -7.39 -13.37 -1.71
N ILE A 291 -6.75 -12.54 -0.91
CA ILE A 291 -6.38 -12.91 0.46
C ILE A 291 -7.60 -12.69 1.36
N THR A 292 -8.09 -13.80 1.94
CA THR A 292 -9.36 -13.83 2.68
C THR A 292 -9.30 -12.92 3.91
N SER A 293 -8.18 -12.92 4.64
CA SER A 293 -8.05 -12.17 5.89
C SER A 293 -8.03 -10.65 5.72
N LEU A 294 -7.73 -10.14 4.52
CA LEU A 294 -7.71 -8.70 4.27
C LEU A 294 -9.10 -8.07 4.30
N GLN A 295 -10.15 -8.87 4.10
CA GLN A 295 -11.55 -8.43 4.20
C GLN A 295 -11.91 -7.89 5.59
N TYR A 296 -11.17 -8.27 6.63
CA TYR A 296 -11.46 -7.83 8.01
C TYR A 296 -10.97 -6.43 8.33
N THR A 297 -10.11 -5.84 7.50
CA THR A 297 -9.50 -4.53 7.78
C THR A 297 -9.52 -3.60 6.58
N LEU A 298 -9.28 -4.13 5.37
CA LEU A 298 -9.09 -3.31 4.17
C LEU A 298 -10.38 -2.96 3.44
N THR A 299 -11.54 -3.43 3.91
CA THR A 299 -12.87 -3.05 3.37
C THR A 299 -13.67 -2.16 4.33
N ALA A 300 -13.04 -1.64 5.40
CA ALA A 300 -13.68 -0.68 6.31
C ALA A 300 -14.21 0.54 5.52
N GLY A 301 -15.48 0.90 5.74
CA GLY A 301 -16.15 1.98 5.00
C GLY A 301 -16.30 1.77 3.49
N THR A 302 -16.02 0.56 2.98
CA THR A 302 -16.07 0.23 1.55
C THR A 302 -17.18 -0.77 1.26
N HIS A 303 -18.02 -0.46 0.26
CA HIS A 303 -18.96 -1.41 -0.32
C HIS A 303 -18.24 -2.37 -1.25
N THR A 304 -18.64 -3.64 -1.26
CA THR A 304 -17.96 -4.67 -2.04
C THR A 304 -18.95 -5.42 -2.91
N VAL A 305 -18.72 -5.46 -4.22
CA VAL A 305 -19.70 -5.99 -5.19
C VAL A 305 -19.10 -7.13 -6.00
N ALA A 306 -19.92 -8.16 -6.22
CA ALA A 306 -19.53 -9.37 -6.93
C ALA A 306 -19.89 -9.26 -8.43
N LEU A 307 -19.02 -8.64 -9.23
CA LEU A 307 -19.22 -8.47 -10.67
C LEU A 307 -17.96 -8.84 -11.47
N ASP A 308 -18.14 -9.52 -12.60
CA ASP A 308 -17.12 -9.94 -13.55
C ASP A 308 -17.32 -9.22 -14.90
N ALA A 309 -16.35 -8.38 -15.27
CA ALA A 309 -16.34 -7.66 -16.54
C ALA A 309 -16.30 -8.56 -17.79
N LYS A 310 -16.12 -9.87 -17.64
CA LYS A 310 -16.21 -10.85 -18.75
C LYS A 310 -17.63 -11.27 -19.05
N ASP A 311 -18.56 -11.17 -18.10
CA ASP A 311 -19.97 -11.35 -18.36
C ASP A 311 -20.56 -10.06 -18.94
N SER A 312 -21.32 -10.14 -20.02
CA SER A 312 -21.82 -8.95 -20.70
C SER A 312 -22.83 -8.15 -19.88
N VAL A 313 -23.64 -8.82 -19.06
CA VAL A 313 -24.66 -8.19 -18.22
C VAL A 313 -23.98 -7.51 -17.03
N GLU A 314 -23.07 -8.23 -16.36
CA GLU A 314 -22.31 -7.67 -15.23
C GLU A 314 -21.38 -6.53 -15.68
N LYS A 315 -20.82 -6.62 -16.89
CA LYS A 315 -20.07 -5.52 -17.51
C LYS A 315 -20.91 -4.26 -17.70
N GLU A 316 -22.18 -4.38 -18.13
CA GLU A 316 -23.06 -3.22 -18.26
C GLU A 316 -23.32 -2.56 -16.89
N GLN A 317 -23.51 -3.36 -15.84
CA GLN A 317 -23.62 -2.87 -14.47
C GLN A 317 -22.35 -2.15 -14.00
N LEU A 318 -21.18 -2.71 -14.33
CA LEU A 318 -19.89 -2.06 -14.05
C LEU A 318 -19.72 -0.75 -14.83
N GLU A 319 -20.11 -0.70 -16.10
CA GLU A 319 -20.06 0.53 -16.88
C GLU A 319 -21.00 1.61 -16.31
N ASP A 320 -22.19 1.26 -15.82
CA ASP A 320 -23.06 2.23 -15.15
C ASP A 320 -22.46 2.74 -13.84
N LEU A 321 -21.94 1.84 -12.98
CA LEU A 321 -21.24 2.23 -11.75
C LEU A 321 -20.07 3.19 -12.03
N VAL A 322 -19.19 2.82 -12.95
CA VAL A 322 -18.02 3.62 -13.32
C VAL A 322 -18.42 4.97 -13.92
N SER A 323 -19.52 5.03 -14.67
CA SER A 323 -20.01 6.29 -15.25
C SER A 323 -20.41 7.34 -14.20
N GLN A 324 -20.67 6.92 -12.96
CA GLN A 324 -21.03 7.82 -11.86
C GLN A 324 -19.81 8.31 -11.07
N ALA A 325 -18.65 7.69 -11.25
CA ALA A 325 -17.48 7.89 -10.41
C ALA A 325 -16.88 9.32 -10.53
N ASP A 326 -16.26 9.75 -9.44
CA ASP A 326 -15.37 10.89 -9.37
C ASP A 326 -13.90 10.46 -9.34
N VAL A 327 -13.64 9.24 -8.84
CA VAL A 327 -12.34 8.60 -8.78
C VAL A 327 -12.49 7.15 -9.26
N PHE A 328 -11.60 6.73 -10.15
CA PHE A 328 -11.45 5.33 -10.52
C PHE A 328 -10.05 4.84 -10.16
N ILE A 329 -9.96 3.73 -9.43
CA ILE A 329 -8.69 3.15 -8.98
C ILE A 329 -8.45 1.83 -9.69
N ASN A 330 -7.36 1.74 -10.46
CA ASN A 330 -6.88 0.53 -11.12
C ASN A 330 -5.65 -0.01 -10.39
N GLY A 331 -5.77 -1.18 -9.76
CA GLY A 331 -4.65 -1.95 -9.19
C GLY A 331 -4.24 -3.15 -10.05
N PHE A 332 -4.79 -3.28 -11.26
CA PHE A 332 -4.38 -4.32 -12.21
C PHE A 332 -3.24 -3.83 -13.08
N ARG A 333 -2.41 -4.79 -13.52
CA ARG A 333 -1.27 -4.55 -14.42
C ARG A 333 -1.68 -3.60 -15.56
N PRO A 334 -0.88 -2.58 -15.89
CA PRO A 334 -1.19 -1.63 -16.95
C PRO A 334 -1.68 -2.31 -18.23
N LYS A 335 -2.68 -1.71 -18.87
CA LYS A 335 -3.40 -2.23 -20.05
C LYS A 335 -4.26 -3.48 -19.84
N SER A 336 -4.32 -4.06 -18.63
CA SER A 336 -5.15 -5.24 -18.38
C SER A 336 -6.64 -4.91 -18.39
N LEU A 337 -7.03 -3.82 -17.74
CA LEU A 337 -8.41 -3.34 -17.75
C LEU A 337 -8.83 -2.70 -19.08
N GLU A 338 -7.88 -2.17 -19.87
CA GLU A 338 -8.17 -1.68 -21.23
C GLU A 338 -8.85 -2.75 -22.08
N ARG A 339 -8.38 -4.01 -22.00
CA ARG A 339 -8.98 -5.14 -22.73
C ARG A 339 -10.39 -5.47 -22.27
N LEU A 340 -10.76 -5.10 -21.04
CA LEU A 340 -12.09 -5.31 -20.48
C LEU A 340 -13.02 -4.09 -20.68
N GLY A 341 -12.50 -2.97 -21.20
CA GLY A 341 -13.27 -1.74 -21.40
C GLY A 341 -13.22 -0.78 -20.20
N PHE A 342 -12.21 -0.89 -19.33
CA PHE A 342 -12.03 -0.01 -18.15
C PHE A 342 -10.65 0.66 -18.14
N GLY A 343 -10.11 0.90 -19.34
CA GLY A 343 -8.92 1.74 -19.52
C GLY A 343 -9.21 3.23 -19.31
N LYS A 344 -8.16 4.02 -19.07
CA LYS A 344 -8.23 5.46 -18.78
C LYS A 344 -9.16 6.24 -19.72
N GLN A 345 -8.98 6.09 -21.03
CA GLN A 345 -9.80 6.76 -22.05
C GLN A 345 -11.28 6.37 -21.95
N ARG A 346 -11.56 5.07 -21.87
CA ARG A 346 -12.93 4.56 -21.78
C ARG A 346 -13.62 4.98 -20.48
N VAL A 347 -12.92 4.98 -19.36
CA VAL A 347 -13.47 5.47 -18.08
C VAL A 347 -13.87 6.94 -18.19
N MET A 348 -13.01 7.80 -18.77
CA MET A 348 -13.36 9.21 -19.02
C MET A 348 -14.59 9.34 -19.92
N GLU A 349 -14.69 8.54 -21.00
CA GLU A 349 -15.87 8.53 -21.88
C GLU A 349 -17.16 8.15 -21.15
N LEU A 350 -17.12 7.09 -20.32
CA LEU A 350 -18.27 6.63 -19.55
C LEU A 350 -18.78 7.74 -18.61
N VAL A 351 -17.86 8.38 -17.89
CA VAL A 351 -18.17 9.48 -16.96
C VAL A 351 -18.77 10.67 -17.69
N LYS A 352 -18.14 11.12 -18.78
CA LYS A 352 -18.63 12.27 -19.57
C LYS A 352 -19.99 11.99 -20.21
N ARG A 353 -20.25 10.74 -20.63
CA ARG A 353 -21.55 10.33 -21.15
C ARG A 353 -22.67 10.47 -20.12
N LYS A 354 -22.39 10.22 -18.83
CA LYS A 354 -23.38 10.27 -17.75
C LYS A 354 -23.49 11.66 -17.11
N LYS A 355 -22.37 12.32 -16.84
CA LYS A 355 -22.28 13.56 -16.05
C LYS A 355 -22.11 14.83 -16.90
N GLY A 356 -21.93 14.68 -18.22
CA GLY A 356 -21.75 15.78 -19.17
C GLY A 356 -20.27 16.00 -19.59
N PRO A 357 -20.03 16.77 -20.66
CA PRO A 357 -18.70 16.95 -21.26
C PRO A 357 -17.69 17.65 -20.33
N ASP A 358 -18.17 18.46 -19.39
CA ASP A 358 -17.35 19.19 -18.43
C ASP A 358 -17.02 18.36 -17.16
N ALA A 359 -17.55 17.14 -17.06
CA ALA A 359 -17.22 16.25 -15.95
C ALA A 359 -15.75 15.80 -16.03
N GLY A 360 -15.04 15.93 -14.91
CA GLY A 360 -13.66 15.45 -14.76
C GLY A 360 -13.58 14.24 -13.83
N ILE A 361 -12.67 13.31 -14.11
CA ILE A 361 -12.38 12.16 -13.24
C ILE A 361 -10.91 12.13 -12.81
N VAL A 362 -10.66 11.59 -11.62
CA VAL A 362 -9.32 11.17 -11.20
C VAL A 362 -9.14 9.69 -11.50
N TYR A 363 -8.23 9.34 -12.40
CA TYR A 363 -7.85 7.96 -12.70
C TYR A 363 -6.53 7.61 -11.99
N VAL A 364 -6.58 6.68 -11.06
CA VAL A 364 -5.43 6.25 -10.27
C VAL A 364 -4.94 4.91 -10.81
N ASP A 365 -3.66 4.82 -11.18
CA ASP A 365 -2.97 3.55 -11.37
C ASP A 365 -2.11 3.26 -10.14
N GLU A 366 -2.41 2.16 -9.47
CA GLU A 366 -1.54 1.53 -8.47
C GLU A 366 -0.76 0.39 -9.14
N SER A 367 0.57 0.39 -9.00
CA SER A 367 1.41 -0.64 -9.59
C SER A 367 2.78 -0.77 -8.92
N CYS A 368 3.46 -1.90 -9.14
CA CYS A 368 4.80 -2.12 -8.61
C CYS A 368 5.84 -1.14 -9.19
N TYR A 369 5.80 -0.88 -10.50
CA TYR A 369 6.87 -0.19 -11.24
C TYR A 369 6.45 1.14 -11.87
N GLY A 370 5.22 1.62 -11.65
CA GLY A 370 4.75 2.88 -12.22
C GLY A 370 4.56 2.82 -13.75
N PRO A 371 4.17 3.95 -14.38
CA PRO A 371 3.75 3.98 -15.78
C PRO A 371 4.90 4.06 -16.79
N GLU A 372 6.12 4.39 -16.35
CA GLU A 372 7.26 4.69 -17.21
C GLU A 372 8.39 3.67 -17.07
N GLY A 373 9.25 3.59 -18.09
CA GLY A 373 10.41 2.70 -18.10
C GLY A 373 10.10 1.28 -18.59
N PRO A 374 11.14 0.43 -18.73
CA PRO A 374 11.02 -0.88 -19.35
C PRO A 374 10.19 -1.89 -18.54
N TYR A 375 10.01 -1.68 -17.23
CA TYR A 375 9.24 -2.59 -16.36
C TYR A 375 7.80 -2.13 -16.12
N SER A 376 7.32 -1.07 -16.78
CA SER A 376 5.97 -0.54 -16.54
C SER A 376 4.84 -1.54 -16.79
N CYS A 377 5.05 -2.54 -17.66
CA CYS A 377 4.10 -3.63 -17.89
C CYS A 377 4.44 -4.94 -17.15
N ARG A 378 5.49 -4.95 -16.31
CA ARG A 378 5.92 -6.16 -15.58
C ARG A 378 4.96 -6.42 -14.41
N THR A 379 4.78 -7.70 -14.09
CA THR A 379 4.10 -8.09 -12.84
C THR A 379 4.97 -7.78 -11.64
N GLY A 380 4.36 -7.47 -10.51
CA GLY A 380 5.11 -7.16 -9.30
C GLY A 380 4.23 -7.16 -8.06
N TRP A 381 4.93 -7.18 -6.94
CA TRP A 381 4.43 -7.22 -5.57
C TRP A 381 5.34 -6.32 -4.73
N GLN A 382 4.94 -6.01 -3.50
CA GLN A 382 5.84 -5.32 -2.58
C GLN A 382 7.20 -6.02 -2.48
N GLN A 383 7.25 -7.36 -2.31
CA GLN A 383 8.52 -8.07 -2.14
C GLN A 383 9.47 -7.90 -3.36
N ILE A 384 8.88 -7.72 -4.53
CA ILE A 384 9.62 -7.45 -5.77
C ILE A 384 10.11 -5.99 -5.78
N ALA A 385 9.30 -5.05 -5.32
CA ALA A 385 9.69 -3.65 -5.16
C ALA A 385 10.81 -3.50 -4.12
N ASP A 386 10.69 -4.19 -2.97
CA ASP A 386 11.64 -4.16 -1.86
C ASP A 386 13.04 -4.60 -2.33
N THR A 387 13.10 -5.66 -3.15
CA THR A 387 14.36 -6.19 -3.69
C THR A 387 14.86 -5.42 -4.90
N ALA A 388 13.99 -4.95 -5.78
CA ALA A 388 14.35 -4.15 -6.93
C ALA A 388 14.96 -2.80 -6.53
N SER A 389 14.35 -2.09 -5.57
CA SER A 389 14.82 -0.78 -5.09
C SER A 389 16.11 -0.84 -4.26
N GLY A 390 16.44 -2.03 -3.75
CA GLY A 390 17.52 -2.25 -2.79
C GLY A 390 17.13 -2.04 -1.32
N ALA A 391 15.84 -1.84 -1.01
CA ALA A 391 15.36 -1.79 0.38
C ALA A 391 15.70 -3.08 1.15
N SER A 392 15.53 -4.25 0.54
CA SER A 392 15.88 -5.53 1.17
C SER A 392 17.37 -5.70 1.46
N TYR A 393 18.22 -5.15 0.58
CA TYR A 393 19.67 -5.11 0.81
C TYR A 393 19.98 -4.20 2.00
N VAL A 394 19.46 -2.98 2.01
CA VAL A 394 19.65 -2.02 3.11
C VAL A 394 19.17 -2.60 4.44
N GLN A 395 18.00 -3.24 4.45
CA GLN A 395 17.45 -3.90 5.62
C GLN A 395 18.42 -4.97 6.16
N GLY A 396 18.89 -5.88 5.31
CA GLY A 396 19.84 -6.93 5.70
C GLY A 396 21.15 -6.38 6.25
N ARG A 397 21.69 -5.32 5.62
CA ARG A 397 22.90 -4.63 6.10
C ARG A 397 22.70 -4.01 7.49
N THR A 398 21.57 -3.34 7.72
CA THR A 398 21.27 -2.69 9.02
C THR A 398 20.96 -3.67 10.14
N LEU A 399 20.56 -4.90 9.80
CA LEU A 399 20.39 -6.01 10.75
C LEU A 399 21.68 -6.78 11.00
N GLY A 400 22.77 -6.44 10.29
CA GLY A 400 24.06 -7.11 10.45
C GLY A 400 24.08 -8.54 9.91
N LEU A 401 23.23 -8.86 8.92
CA LEU A 401 23.21 -10.20 8.32
C LEU A 401 24.52 -10.46 7.54
N PRO A 402 25.05 -11.70 7.58
CA PRO A 402 26.32 -12.06 6.94
C PRO A 402 26.20 -12.08 5.41
N ASP A 403 27.34 -12.12 4.71
CA ASP A 403 27.41 -12.39 3.26
C ASP A 403 26.48 -11.55 2.36
N GLU A 404 26.24 -10.30 2.77
CA GLU A 404 25.28 -9.40 2.10
C GLU A 404 23.87 -9.98 1.96
N GLU A 405 23.47 -10.85 2.89
CA GLU A 405 22.14 -11.45 2.96
C GLU A 405 21.06 -10.38 2.96
N CYS A 406 20.12 -10.53 2.03
CA CYS A 406 18.99 -9.64 1.85
C CYS A 406 17.77 -10.20 2.56
N ILE A 407 16.97 -9.33 3.16
CA ILE A 407 15.75 -9.70 3.87
C ILE A 407 14.67 -8.67 3.55
N LEU A 408 13.42 -9.11 3.42
CA LEU A 408 12.31 -8.21 3.19
C LEU A 408 12.14 -7.23 4.37
N PRO A 409 11.72 -5.98 4.12
CA PRO A 409 11.07 -5.17 5.13
C PRO A 409 9.98 -5.98 5.85
N PRO A 410 9.88 -5.89 7.18
CA PRO A 410 9.28 -6.94 7.99
C PRO A 410 7.73 -6.89 8.08
N LEU A 411 7.12 -5.97 7.34
CA LEU A 411 5.69 -5.70 7.30
C LEU A 411 5.30 -5.36 5.85
N PRO A 412 4.00 -5.31 5.48
CA PRO A 412 3.54 -4.80 4.18
C PRO A 412 3.68 -3.26 4.06
N ILE A 413 4.90 -2.76 4.32
CA ILE A 413 5.23 -1.34 4.41
C ILE A 413 5.01 -0.64 3.08
N SER A 414 5.63 -1.13 2.00
CA SER A 414 5.48 -0.50 0.69
C SER A 414 4.03 -0.47 0.25
N ASP A 415 3.27 -1.54 0.44
CA ASP A 415 1.87 -1.58 0.06
C ASP A 415 1.05 -0.52 0.81
N LEU A 416 1.17 -0.50 2.13
CA LEU A 416 0.36 0.39 2.98
C LEU A 416 0.75 1.87 2.80
N VAL A 417 2.05 2.19 2.73
CA VAL A 417 2.49 3.57 2.56
C VAL A 417 2.21 4.08 1.14
N THR A 418 2.37 3.24 0.11
CA THR A 418 1.96 3.57 -1.25
C THR A 418 0.45 3.83 -1.33
N GLY A 419 -0.35 3.10 -0.56
CA GLY A 419 -1.78 3.37 -0.42
C GLY A 419 -2.08 4.78 0.13
N VAL A 420 -1.38 5.20 1.20
CA VAL A 420 -1.53 6.56 1.76
C VAL A 420 -1.05 7.63 0.78
N ILE A 421 0.06 7.41 0.08
CA ILE A 421 0.58 8.31 -0.97
C ILE A 421 -0.43 8.42 -2.12
N GLY A 422 -1.03 7.31 -2.55
CA GLY A 422 -2.06 7.27 -3.58
C GLY A 422 -3.33 8.03 -3.17
N ALA A 423 -3.79 7.87 -1.92
CA ALA A 423 -4.92 8.62 -1.39
C ALA A 423 -4.62 10.13 -1.31
N THR A 424 -3.43 10.50 -0.82
CA THR A 424 -2.96 11.90 -0.76
C THR A 424 -2.87 12.54 -2.15
N SER A 425 -2.33 11.80 -3.12
CA SER A 425 -2.24 12.25 -4.51
C SER A 425 -3.62 12.38 -5.17
N THR A 426 -4.56 11.50 -4.81
CA THR A 426 -5.96 11.60 -5.21
C THR A 426 -6.62 12.84 -4.62
N LEU A 427 -6.36 13.19 -3.35
CA LEU A 427 -6.83 14.44 -2.76
C LEU A 427 -6.26 15.67 -3.47
N CYS A 428 -4.97 15.66 -3.83
CA CYS A 428 -4.36 16.72 -4.64
C CYS A 428 -5.08 16.88 -5.98
N ALA A 429 -5.34 15.76 -6.67
CA ALA A 429 -6.07 15.75 -7.94
C ALA A 429 -7.51 16.27 -7.80
N LEU A 430 -8.24 15.86 -6.76
CA LEU A 430 -9.60 16.34 -6.48
C LEU A 430 -9.64 17.83 -6.15
N ARG A 431 -8.70 18.31 -5.32
CA ARG A 431 -8.51 19.73 -5.01
C ARG A 431 -8.28 20.54 -6.29
N ASP A 432 -7.39 20.06 -7.15
CA ASP A 432 -7.03 20.74 -8.38
C ASP A 432 -8.16 20.72 -9.41
N ARG A 433 -8.86 19.60 -9.53
CA ARG A 433 -10.09 19.49 -10.33
C ARG A 433 -11.16 20.46 -9.87
N ALA A 434 -11.32 20.66 -8.57
CA ALA A 434 -12.27 21.63 -8.04
C ALA A 434 -11.89 23.09 -8.33
N LYS A 435 -10.59 23.38 -8.51
CA LYS A 435 -10.10 24.72 -8.85
C LYS A 435 -10.04 24.99 -10.36
N ARG A 436 -9.71 23.97 -11.16
CA ARG A 436 -9.30 24.12 -12.57
C ARG A 436 -10.09 23.25 -13.54
N GLY A 437 -10.93 22.34 -13.05
CA GLY A 437 -11.59 21.33 -13.87
C GLY A 437 -10.61 20.30 -14.40
N GLY A 438 -11.06 19.53 -15.40
CA GLY A 438 -10.24 18.58 -16.13
C GLY A 438 -10.18 17.18 -15.52
N ASP A 439 -9.55 16.27 -16.27
CA ASP A 439 -9.28 14.90 -15.86
C ASP A 439 -7.87 14.81 -15.29
N TYR A 440 -7.66 13.97 -14.28
CA TYR A 440 -6.36 13.80 -13.63
C TYR A 440 -5.94 12.34 -13.64
N TYR A 441 -4.64 12.14 -13.74
CA TYR A 441 -3.97 10.88 -13.58
C TYR A 441 -3.13 10.89 -12.32
N VAL A 442 -3.23 9.82 -11.53
CA VAL A 442 -2.39 9.59 -10.36
C VAL A 442 -1.63 8.29 -10.55
N SER A 443 -0.34 8.29 -10.22
CA SER A 443 0.44 7.05 -10.10
C SER A 443 0.83 6.81 -8.64
N ALA A 444 0.41 5.66 -8.10
CA ALA A 444 0.89 5.12 -6.83
C ALA A 444 1.83 3.95 -7.14
N CYS A 445 3.11 4.08 -6.74
CA CYS A 445 4.14 3.14 -7.16
C CYS A 445 4.96 2.60 -5.98
N LEU A 446 4.90 1.27 -5.80
CA LEU A 446 5.61 0.55 -4.73
C LEU A 446 7.12 0.82 -4.77
N THR A 447 7.75 0.55 -5.93
CA THR A 447 9.21 0.69 -6.07
C THR A 447 9.65 2.15 -5.89
N LYS A 448 8.81 3.12 -6.26
CA LYS A 448 9.11 4.54 -6.05
C LYS A 448 9.10 4.91 -4.57
N TYR A 449 8.16 4.36 -3.79
CA TYR A 449 8.18 4.50 -2.32
C TYR A 449 9.43 3.85 -1.72
N ASP A 450 9.80 2.64 -2.12
CA ASP A 450 10.99 1.99 -1.54
C ASP A 450 12.28 2.73 -1.88
N MET A 451 12.37 3.28 -3.10
CA MET A 451 13.48 4.18 -3.47
C MET A 451 13.52 5.43 -2.58
N ASP A 452 12.36 5.98 -2.22
CA ASP A 452 12.26 7.09 -1.27
C ASP A 452 12.71 6.67 0.13
N ALA A 453 12.29 5.49 0.60
CA ALA A 453 12.68 4.95 1.89
C ALA A 453 14.19 4.74 2.01
N VAL A 454 14.83 4.26 0.95
CA VAL A 454 16.29 4.15 0.88
C VAL A 454 16.95 5.54 0.82
N ALA A 455 16.40 6.48 0.05
CA ALA A 455 16.93 7.84 -0.07
C ALA A 455 16.82 8.66 1.24
N ALA A 456 15.82 8.37 2.08
CA ALA A 456 15.67 8.94 3.43
C ALA A 456 16.81 8.55 4.39
N GLY A 457 17.60 7.53 4.00
CA GLY A 457 18.69 6.97 4.77
C GLY A 457 18.21 6.08 5.91
N VAL A 458 19.14 5.62 6.73
CA VAL A 458 18.86 4.67 7.82
C VAL A 458 19.03 5.31 9.19
N TYR A 459 18.42 4.70 10.22
CA TYR A 459 18.77 5.02 11.59
C TYR A 459 20.21 4.58 11.92
N PRO A 460 20.99 5.38 12.67
CA PRO A 460 22.31 4.99 13.14
C PRO A 460 22.27 3.72 14.01
N GLU A 461 23.33 2.93 13.98
CA GLU A 461 23.44 1.67 14.73
C GLU A 461 23.19 1.87 16.23
N GLN A 462 23.66 2.97 16.81
CA GLN A 462 23.44 3.28 18.23
C GLN A 462 21.95 3.40 18.59
N VAL A 463 21.13 3.91 17.66
CA VAL A 463 19.68 4.03 17.83
C VAL A 463 19.05 2.64 17.78
N LEU A 464 19.47 1.80 16.83
CA LEU A 464 18.98 0.43 16.68
C LEU A 464 19.33 -0.45 17.87
N GLN A 465 20.49 -0.24 18.49
CA GLN A 465 20.90 -0.93 19.71
C GLN A 465 20.15 -0.40 20.96
N ALA A 466 19.83 0.90 20.99
CA ALA A 466 19.16 1.53 22.13
C ALA A 466 17.63 1.37 22.15
N ARG A 467 17.00 0.92 21.04
CA ARG A 467 15.54 0.75 20.99
C ARG A 467 15.05 -0.26 22.02
N GLU A 468 13.83 -0.04 22.51
CA GLU A 468 13.21 -0.87 23.55
C GLU A 468 12.98 -2.33 23.12
N ILE A 469 12.67 -2.52 21.83
CA ILE A 469 12.27 -3.82 21.29
C ILE A 469 13.41 -4.40 20.46
N GLN A 470 13.94 -5.54 20.89
CA GLN A 470 14.95 -6.28 20.14
C GLN A 470 14.31 -7.46 19.43
N TYR A 471 14.72 -7.64 18.17
CA TYR A 471 14.20 -8.67 17.29
C TYR A 471 15.32 -9.65 16.93
N GLU A 472 15.05 -10.94 17.07
CA GLU A 472 16.00 -12.01 16.81
C GLU A 472 15.48 -12.96 15.72
N GLY A 473 16.41 -13.64 15.05
CA GLY A 473 16.09 -14.71 14.09
C GLY A 473 15.44 -14.25 12.79
N LEU A 474 15.52 -12.97 12.44
CA LEU A 474 15.11 -12.43 11.14
C LEU A 474 16.13 -12.83 10.08
N ASN A 475 15.70 -13.44 8.97
CA ASN A 475 16.60 -13.86 7.88
C ASN A 475 15.88 -13.90 6.52
N SER A 476 16.63 -14.13 5.44
CA SER A 476 16.15 -14.12 4.05
C SER A 476 15.05 -15.13 3.76
N MET A 477 15.01 -16.22 4.53
CA MET A 477 14.01 -17.25 4.32
C MET A 477 12.64 -16.75 4.75
N ASP A 478 12.52 -15.85 5.73
CA ASP A 478 11.22 -15.44 6.23
C ASP A 478 10.37 -14.74 5.14
N ASN A 479 9.13 -15.22 4.95
CA ASN A 479 8.16 -14.49 4.13
C ASN A 479 7.51 -13.35 4.94
N VAL A 480 6.77 -12.47 4.27
CA VAL A 480 6.13 -11.29 4.89
C VAL A 480 5.23 -11.67 6.08
N ALA A 481 4.48 -12.78 6.01
CA ALA A 481 3.60 -13.19 7.10
C ALA A 481 4.38 -13.68 8.33
N GLU A 482 5.50 -14.37 8.12
CA GLU A 482 6.41 -14.82 9.17
C GLU A 482 7.14 -13.64 9.81
N LEU A 483 7.64 -12.70 9.01
CA LEU A 483 8.24 -11.46 9.49
C LEU A 483 7.24 -10.63 10.30
N LEU A 484 6.01 -10.49 9.80
CA LEU A 484 4.94 -9.81 10.52
C LEU A 484 4.70 -10.49 11.87
N ALA A 485 4.59 -11.82 11.92
CA ALA A 485 4.39 -12.54 13.18
C ALA A 485 5.54 -12.30 14.17
N LYS A 486 6.80 -12.30 13.70
CA LYS A 486 7.96 -11.97 14.54
C LYS A 486 7.93 -10.53 15.05
N VAL A 487 7.54 -9.57 14.21
CA VAL A 487 7.36 -8.17 14.61
C VAL A 487 6.28 -8.04 15.68
N MET A 488 5.14 -8.69 15.49
CA MET A 488 4.03 -8.67 16.44
C MET A 488 4.41 -9.31 17.78
N ASN A 489 5.14 -10.44 17.76
CA ASN A 489 5.62 -11.10 18.97
C ASN A 489 6.57 -10.20 19.79
N GLY A 490 7.34 -9.33 19.14
CA GLY A 490 8.17 -8.32 19.81
C GLY A 490 7.39 -7.11 20.30
N LEU A 491 6.46 -6.60 19.48
CA LEU A 491 5.67 -5.39 19.79
C LEU A 491 4.66 -5.61 20.91
N MET A 492 3.82 -6.64 20.82
CA MET A 492 2.65 -6.79 21.70
C MET A 492 3.00 -6.81 23.20
N PRO A 493 4.05 -7.52 23.67
CA PRO A 493 4.38 -7.51 25.10
C PRO A 493 4.89 -6.16 25.61
N LYS A 494 5.55 -5.37 24.76
CA LYS A 494 6.16 -4.07 25.12
C LYS A 494 5.20 -2.91 24.96
N ARG A 495 4.22 -3.05 24.07
CA ARG A 495 3.19 -2.05 23.77
C ARG A 495 1.80 -2.55 24.12
N ALA A 496 1.66 -3.32 25.20
CA ALA A 496 0.42 -4.02 25.55
C ALA A 496 -0.78 -3.07 25.77
N GLY A 497 -0.54 -1.85 26.27
CA GLY A 497 -1.60 -0.84 26.42
C GLY A 497 -2.07 -0.30 25.08
N ASP A 498 -1.13 0.07 24.22
CA ASP A 498 -1.42 0.59 22.88
C ASP A 498 -2.08 -0.48 21.98
N LEU A 499 -1.58 -1.71 22.06
CA LEU A 499 -2.01 -2.85 21.25
C LEU A 499 -3.03 -3.73 21.98
N ASP A 500 -3.83 -3.16 22.89
CA ASP A 500 -4.98 -3.84 23.47
C ASP A 500 -6.13 -3.92 22.46
N ILE A 501 -6.00 -4.87 21.53
CA ILE A 501 -6.95 -5.14 20.44
C ILE A 501 -8.35 -5.51 20.99
N ARG A 502 -8.45 -5.96 22.25
CA ARG A 502 -9.70 -6.45 22.86
C ARG A 502 -10.32 -5.48 23.89
N GLY A 503 -9.53 -4.60 24.49
CA GLY A 503 -9.98 -3.66 25.53
C GLY A 503 -10.24 -2.25 25.02
N ASP A 504 -9.66 -1.23 25.65
CA ASP A 504 -10.06 0.18 25.46
C ASP A 504 -8.97 1.06 24.82
N SER A 505 -8.01 0.46 24.12
CA SER A 505 -6.95 1.22 23.44
C SER A 505 -7.56 2.28 22.49
N PRO A 506 -7.10 3.54 22.55
CA PRO A 506 -7.60 4.62 21.71
C PRO A 506 -7.16 4.49 20.25
N TYR A 507 -6.22 3.59 19.94
CA TYR A 507 -5.76 3.32 18.57
C TYR A 507 -6.69 2.39 17.80
N PHE A 508 -7.76 1.88 18.43
CA PHE A 508 -8.72 0.99 17.80
C PHE A 508 -10.10 1.62 17.76
N THR A 509 -10.81 1.36 16.67
CA THR A 509 -12.25 1.64 16.55
C THR A 509 -13.01 0.32 16.54
N GLU A 510 -14.22 0.35 17.11
CA GLU A 510 -15.12 -0.80 17.14
C GLU A 510 -16.35 -0.55 16.27
N PHE A 511 -16.79 -1.59 15.57
CA PHE A 511 -18.10 -1.67 14.99
C PHE A 511 -18.85 -2.83 15.64
N SER A 512 -20.05 -2.55 16.13
CA SER A 512 -20.94 -3.55 16.74
C SER A 512 -22.06 -4.00 15.79
N GLU A 513 -22.08 -3.47 14.56
CA GLU A 513 -23.05 -3.76 13.52
C GLU A 513 -22.37 -4.13 12.20
N GLY A 514 -23.02 -5.00 11.43
CA GLY A 514 -22.60 -5.43 10.11
C GLY A 514 -22.22 -6.91 10.04
N PRO A 515 -21.64 -7.36 8.90
CA PRO A 515 -21.48 -8.78 8.58
C PRO A 515 -20.48 -9.53 9.47
N PHE A 516 -19.58 -8.83 10.15
CA PHE A 516 -18.62 -9.41 11.10
C PHE A 516 -19.03 -9.21 12.56
N GLU A 517 -20.32 -8.97 12.82
CA GLU A 517 -20.88 -8.75 14.16
C GLU A 517 -20.10 -7.66 14.93
N ARG A 518 -19.33 -8.05 15.95
CA ARG A 518 -18.45 -7.13 16.70
C ARG A 518 -17.02 -7.23 16.19
N ILE A 519 -16.56 -6.21 15.49
CA ILE A 519 -15.19 -6.14 14.96
C ILE A 519 -14.45 -4.89 15.46
N ARG A 520 -13.23 -5.08 15.96
CA ARG A 520 -12.30 -4.00 16.31
C ARG A 520 -11.13 -4.01 15.35
N ILE A 521 -10.81 -2.84 14.80
CA ILE A 521 -9.68 -2.61 13.88
C ILE A 521 -8.95 -1.34 14.26
N LEU A 522 -7.71 -1.15 13.78
CA LEU A 522 -7.02 0.14 13.97
C LEU A 522 -7.85 1.31 13.44
N ALA A 523 -7.91 2.38 14.21
CA ALA A 523 -8.56 3.63 13.85
C ALA A 523 -7.78 4.40 12.78
N PRO A 524 -8.38 5.38 12.10
CA PRO A 524 -7.66 6.30 11.24
C PRO A 524 -6.51 7.02 11.96
N VAL A 525 -5.36 7.14 11.29
CA VAL A 525 -4.13 7.67 11.91
C VAL A 525 -4.15 9.19 12.02
N ALA A 526 -4.45 9.88 10.92
CA ALA A 526 -4.43 11.35 10.88
C ALA A 526 -5.71 11.92 11.51
N GLN A 527 -5.54 12.71 12.57
CA GLN A 527 -6.64 13.43 13.23
C GLN A 527 -6.65 14.87 12.74
N ILE A 528 -7.81 15.35 12.28
CA ILE A 528 -7.98 16.69 11.71
C ILE A 528 -9.03 17.42 12.57
N ASP A 529 -8.63 18.41 13.37
CA ASP A 529 -9.45 18.98 14.47
C ASP A 529 -10.90 19.34 14.09
N GLN A 530 -11.12 19.88 12.88
CA GLN A 530 -12.43 20.34 12.43
C GLN A 530 -13.25 19.26 11.70
N TYR A 531 -12.64 18.12 11.35
CA TYR A 531 -13.21 17.16 10.42
C TYR A 531 -12.95 15.72 10.88
N PRO A 532 -13.99 14.94 11.18
CA PRO A 532 -13.79 13.57 11.66
C PRO A 532 -13.21 12.67 10.56
N SER A 533 -12.11 11.98 10.88
CA SER A 533 -11.62 10.82 10.12
C SER A 533 -12.14 9.53 10.76
N LYS A 534 -13.07 8.84 10.08
CA LYS A 534 -13.71 7.59 10.54
C LYS A 534 -14.42 6.87 9.41
N TRP A 535 -14.63 5.55 9.49
CA TRP A 535 -15.48 4.85 8.54
C TRP A 535 -16.96 4.86 8.97
N ASP A 536 -17.88 4.94 8.01
CA ASP A 536 -19.32 4.97 8.30
C ASP A 536 -19.90 3.59 8.67
N HIS A 537 -19.22 2.51 8.29
CA HIS A 537 -19.65 1.16 8.57
C HIS A 537 -18.45 0.20 8.70
N SER A 538 -18.73 -0.96 9.30
CA SER A 538 -17.77 -2.06 9.44
C SER A 538 -17.24 -2.57 8.09
N PRO A 539 -16.08 -3.23 8.08
CA PRO A 539 -15.62 -4.01 6.93
C PRO A 539 -16.71 -4.97 6.44
N ARG A 540 -16.80 -5.13 5.12
CA ARG A 540 -17.75 -6.04 4.46
C ARG A 540 -17.01 -7.15 3.72
N PRO A 541 -17.49 -8.41 3.77
CA PRO A 541 -16.97 -9.50 2.95
C PRO A 541 -17.08 -9.17 1.47
N TYR A 542 -16.12 -9.60 0.67
CA TYR A 542 -16.16 -9.41 -0.78
C TYR A 542 -17.46 -9.93 -1.40
N GLY A 543 -18.10 -9.08 -2.21
CA GLY A 543 -19.34 -9.41 -2.89
C GLY A 543 -20.59 -9.35 -2.03
N TYR A 544 -20.52 -8.72 -0.85
CA TYR A 544 -21.64 -8.62 0.08
C TYR A 544 -22.75 -7.65 -0.39
N ASP A 545 -22.42 -6.65 -1.19
CA ASP A 545 -23.29 -5.53 -1.50
C ASP A 545 -23.89 -5.58 -2.92
N ALA A 546 -25.02 -4.89 -3.09
CA ALA A 546 -25.58 -4.61 -4.40
C ALA A 546 -24.75 -3.54 -5.14
N PRO A 547 -24.69 -3.58 -6.48
CA PRO A 547 -23.91 -2.63 -7.27
C PRO A 547 -24.59 -1.26 -7.40
N THR A 548 -24.64 -0.49 -6.31
CA THR A 548 -25.25 0.84 -6.27
C THR A 548 -24.53 1.78 -5.30
N PHE A 549 -24.58 3.09 -5.59
CA PHE A 549 -24.17 4.16 -4.66
C PHE A 549 -25.32 4.66 -3.76
N GLU A 550 -26.51 4.08 -3.88
CA GLU A 550 -27.70 4.42 -3.08
C GLU A 550 -27.72 3.58 -1.79
N TYR A 551 -26.83 3.89 -0.85
CA TYR A 551 -26.71 3.21 0.44
C TYR A 551 -26.47 4.14 1.61
#